data_AF-A0AAW1GQ16-F1
#
_entry.id   AF-A0AAW1GQ16-F1
#
_cell.length_a   1.000
_cell.length_b   1.000
_cell.length_c   1.000
_cell.angle_alpha   90.00
_cell.angle_beta   90.00
_cell.angle_gamma   90.00
#
_symmetry.space_group_name_H-M   'P 1'
#
loop_
_entity.id
_entity.type
_entity.pdbx_description
1 polymer ?
#
loop_
_entity_poly.entity_id
_entity_poly.type
_entity_poly.pdbx_seq_one_letter_code
_entity_poly.pdbx_strand_id
1 'polypeptide(L)'
;MTIYKLEEDPTIFIAPIYHGNLFVYRMVQVRTPNNRVLIRNIDLKKDKLTVHGTEIKESKLQRLHDSLTLGLRQGHIYVNCDGACYFQVLGKLFKPIHKVIFDWSPFDVVVPNSVYESLRKELKEKVNEIDTLNRQLLSTIASYEEAKNEVKELKEQVLAHVKTHKDKEMELKKVNEKLSLVDFELVSNKIEFESSKKAVLDLQDQLSTCKNECQDMKNELQHQLSLNIKANEDFVIKLKDSEEEIRTIKSELNSTKAQLHDIQAQLSSTNDQLESTKVLLEGSKKEVQELKNQSCLYKEEEPHQMSDKVRKLFDDLDSINSEVKSGNQKLEQVLISMLWNELDLDHQSQLRLLQPSLTGFGNPMEINRGTNLLVSTNEEGQNMGNMVPNIRQIYEVINIEEIEEDNST
;
A
#
# COMPACT_ATOMS: atom_id res chain seq x y z
N MET A 1 104.73 -115.76 -8.79
CA MET A 1 103.46 -115.64 -9.52
C MET A 1 102.88 -114.28 -9.25
N THR A 2 102.92 -113.39 -10.24
CA THR A 2 102.26 -112.09 -10.13
C THR A 2 100.77 -112.25 -10.44
N ILE A 3 99.92 -111.46 -9.78
CA ILE A 3 98.49 -111.42 -10.07
C ILE A 3 98.20 -110.06 -10.70
N TYR A 4 97.54 -110.08 -11.85
CA TYR A 4 97.17 -108.93 -12.65
C TYR A 4 95.65 -108.81 -12.67
N LYS A 5 95.11 -107.75 -12.06
CA LYS A 5 93.68 -107.40 -12.17
C LYS A 5 93.50 -106.40 -13.29
N LEU A 6 92.50 -106.63 -14.14
CA LEU A 6 92.19 -105.70 -15.24
C LEU A 6 91.25 -104.58 -14.77
N GLU A 7 90.49 -104.83 -13.70
CA GLU A 7 89.52 -103.93 -13.08
C GLU A 7 90.13 -102.77 -12.24
N GLU A 8 91.46 -102.70 -12.11
CA GLU A 8 92.13 -101.64 -11.32
C GLU A 8 92.26 -100.30 -12.06
N ASP A 9 92.21 -100.29 -13.40
CA ASP A 9 92.22 -99.07 -14.24
C ASP A 9 91.56 -99.36 -15.60
N PRO A 10 90.42 -98.73 -15.94
CA PRO A 10 89.71 -98.98 -17.19
C PRO A 10 90.47 -98.53 -18.44
N THR A 11 91.58 -97.79 -18.30
CA THR A 11 92.50 -97.46 -19.40
C THR A 11 93.55 -98.55 -19.66
N ILE A 12 93.58 -99.63 -18.87
CA ILE A 12 94.41 -100.81 -19.12
C ILE A 12 93.67 -101.81 -20.00
N PHE A 13 94.35 -102.25 -21.06
CA PHE A 13 93.84 -103.23 -22.01
C PHE A 13 94.81 -104.40 -22.14
N ILE A 14 94.27 -105.56 -22.52
CA ILE A 14 95.07 -106.74 -22.83
C ILE A 14 95.01 -107.01 -24.33
N ALA A 15 96.19 -107.27 -24.91
CA ALA A 15 96.34 -107.69 -26.31
C ALA A 15 97.12 -109.02 -26.38
N PRO A 16 96.54 -110.08 -26.96
CA PRO A 16 97.29 -111.30 -27.27
C PRO A 16 98.26 -111.05 -28.44
N ILE A 17 99.48 -111.55 -28.34
CA ILE A 17 100.47 -111.51 -29.41
C ILE A 17 101.11 -112.89 -29.55
N TYR A 18 101.12 -113.43 -30.77
CA TYR A 18 101.81 -114.68 -31.10
C TYR A 18 103.24 -114.39 -31.55
N HIS A 19 104.24 -115.03 -30.93
CA HIS A 19 105.64 -114.85 -31.26
C HIS A 19 106.43 -116.13 -30.94
N GLY A 20 107.21 -116.64 -31.90
CA GLY A 20 108.06 -117.83 -31.69
C GLY A 20 107.30 -119.08 -31.24
N ASN A 21 106.12 -119.34 -31.82
CA ASN A 21 105.18 -120.41 -31.44
C ASN A 21 104.62 -120.35 -30.02
N LEU A 22 104.72 -119.19 -29.34
CA LEU A 22 104.16 -118.96 -28.01
C LEU A 22 103.22 -117.75 -28.02
N PHE A 23 102.17 -117.82 -27.20
CA PHE A 23 101.30 -116.68 -26.92
C PHE A 23 101.86 -115.87 -25.75
N VAL A 24 102.08 -114.58 -26.01
CA VAL A 24 102.52 -113.59 -25.03
C VAL A 24 101.43 -112.52 -24.93
N TYR A 25 100.89 -112.33 -23.73
CA TYR A 25 99.81 -111.37 -23.50
C TYR A 25 100.44 -110.05 -23.04
N ARG A 26 100.05 -108.94 -23.66
CA ARG A 26 100.57 -107.61 -23.32
C ARG A 26 99.53 -106.80 -22.59
N MET A 27 99.88 -106.33 -21.39
CA MET A 27 99.13 -105.31 -20.66
C MET A 27 99.56 -103.94 -21.17
N VAL A 28 98.64 -103.16 -21.72
CA VAL A 28 98.91 -101.90 -22.40
C VAL A 28 97.96 -100.83 -21.89
N GLN A 29 98.49 -99.72 -21.37
CA GLN A 29 97.68 -98.56 -21.02
C GLN A 29 97.40 -97.75 -22.28
N VAL A 30 96.13 -97.50 -22.60
CA VAL A 30 95.67 -96.74 -23.77
C VAL A 30 95.05 -95.43 -23.29
N ARG A 31 95.89 -94.43 -23.03
CA ARG A 31 95.43 -93.10 -22.55
C ARG A 31 94.81 -92.26 -23.66
N THR A 32 95.30 -92.42 -24.89
CA THR A 32 94.68 -91.89 -26.11
C THR A 32 94.89 -92.89 -27.25
N PRO A 33 94.16 -92.82 -28.38
CA PRO A 33 94.31 -93.80 -29.47
C PRO A 33 95.75 -93.96 -30.01
N ASN A 34 96.54 -92.89 -29.94
CA ASN A 34 97.92 -92.85 -30.42
C ASN A 34 98.96 -93.02 -29.29
N ASN A 35 98.60 -92.82 -28.02
CA ASN A 35 99.51 -92.98 -26.88
C ASN A 35 99.22 -94.29 -26.14
N ARG A 36 100.08 -95.29 -26.39
CA ARG A 36 99.98 -96.63 -25.80
C ARG A 36 101.29 -97.01 -25.12
N VAL A 37 101.23 -97.16 -23.80
CA VAL A 37 102.38 -97.59 -22.99
C VAL A 37 102.25 -99.08 -22.74
N LEU A 38 103.21 -99.87 -23.22
CA LEU A 38 103.36 -101.26 -22.80
C LEU A 38 103.72 -101.26 -21.31
N ILE A 39 102.79 -101.70 -20.46
CA ILE A 39 103.03 -101.81 -19.02
C ILE A 39 103.96 -103.00 -18.79
N ARG A 40 103.51 -104.22 -19.12
CA ARG A 40 104.27 -105.48 -19.00
C ARG A 40 103.81 -106.52 -20.02
N ASN A 41 104.66 -107.49 -20.30
CA ASN A 41 104.22 -108.79 -20.82
C ASN A 41 103.74 -109.65 -19.63
N ILE A 42 102.71 -110.47 -19.83
CA ILE A 42 102.18 -111.44 -18.86
C ILE A 42 102.53 -112.84 -19.37
N ASP A 43 103.15 -113.66 -18.52
CA ASP A 43 103.39 -115.08 -18.79
C ASP A 43 102.40 -115.92 -18.00
N LEU A 44 101.31 -116.37 -18.62
CA LEU A 44 100.21 -117.08 -17.96
C LEU A 44 100.60 -118.45 -17.35
N LYS A 45 101.83 -118.94 -17.60
CA LYS A 45 102.38 -120.14 -16.97
C LYS A 45 103.06 -119.82 -15.62
N LYS A 46 103.29 -118.53 -15.35
CA LYS A 46 103.94 -118.01 -14.15
C LYS A 46 103.08 -117.01 -13.39
N ASP A 47 102.15 -116.34 -14.07
CA ASP A 47 101.32 -115.24 -13.58
C ASP A 47 99.82 -115.54 -13.72
N LYS A 48 98.99 -114.90 -12.90
CA LYS A 48 97.53 -114.94 -13.00
C LYS A 48 97.01 -113.65 -13.63
N LEU A 49 96.11 -113.80 -14.59
CA LEU A 49 95.21 -112.72 -15.00
C LEU A 49 93.85 -112.93 -14.30
N THR A 50 93.34 -111.89 -13.65
CA THR A 50 91.96 -111.82 -13.16
C THR A 50 91.22 -110.65 -13.83
N VAL A 51 89.96 -110.86 -14.17
CA VAL A 51 89.04 -109.81 -14.63
C VAL A 51 87.78 -109.88 -13.77
N HIS A 52 87.46 -108.79 -13.07
CA HIS A 52 86.41 -108.74 -12.03
C HIS A 52 86.52 -109.93 -11.05
N GLY A 53 87.72 -110.13 -10.49
CA GLY A 53 88.05 -111.24 -9.57
C GLY A 53 88.11 -112.64 -10.19
N THR A 54 87.71 -112.83 -11.46
CA THR A 54 87.65 -114.15 -12.11
C THR A 54 88.96 -114.48 -12.80
N GLU A 55 89.60 -115.62 -12.46
CA GLU A 55 90.90 -116.03 -13.01
C GLU A 55 90.79 -116.59 -14.45
N ILE A 56 91.45 -115.92 -15.39
CA ILE A 56 91.41 -116.26 -16.81
C ILE A 56 92.59 -117.20 -17.16
N LYS A 57 92.28 -118.48 -17.36
CA LYS A 57 93.27 -119.53 -17.67
C LYS A 57 93.76 -119.46 -19.12
N GLU A 58 95.02 -119.82 -19.36
CA GLU A 58 95.66 -119.86 -20.70
C GLU A 58 94.82 -120.62 -21.74
N SER A 59 94.23 -121.76 -21.36
CA SER A 59 93.36 -122.56 -22.23
C SER A 59 92.06 -121.86 -22.67
N LYS A 60 91.57 -120.88 -21.90
CA LYS A 60 90.48 -120.00 -22.35
C LYS A 60 91.00 -118.85 -23.22
N LEU A 61 92.20 -118.35 -22.95
CA LEU A 61 92.81 -117.24 -23.70
C LEU A 61 93.31 -117.63 -25.10
N GLN A 62 93.49 -118.93 -25.37
CA GLN A 62 93.52 -119.45 -26.74
C GLN A 62 92.22 -119.08 -27.50
N ARG A 63 91.05 -119.36 -26.91
CA ARG A 63 89.75 -118.97 -27.50
C ARG A 63 89.60 -117.45 -27.62
N LEU A 64 90.24 -116.66 -26.75
CA LEU A 64 90.32 -115.21 -26.92
C LEU A 64 91.07 -114.87 -28.21
N HIS A 65 92.31 -115.36 -28.39
CA HIS A 65 93.07 -115.14 -29.62
C HIS A 65 92.31 -115.55 -30.89
N ASP A 66 91.68 -116.72 -30.86
CA ASP A 66 90.97 -117.29 -32.01
C ASP A 66 89.64 -116.55 -32.29
N SER A 67 89.09 -115.83 -31.30
CA SER A 67 87.95 -114.91 -31.47
C SER A 67 88.39 -113.48 -31.84
N LEU A 68 89.65 -113.12 -31.62
CA LEU A 68 90.22 -111.79 -31.88
C LEU A 68 91.06 -111.70 -33.17
N THR A 69 91.17 -112.80 -33.93
CA THR A 69 91.94 -112.84 -35.19
C THR A 69 91.08 -112.41 -36.39
N LEU A 70 91.22 -111.15 -36.83
CA LEU A 70 90.49 -110.55 -37.95
C LEU A 70 90.95 -111.00 -39.35
N GLY A 71 91.04 -112.32 -39.55
CA GLY A 71 91.34 -112.96 -40.83
C GLY A 71 92.66 -112.50 -41.46
N LEU A 72 92.66 -112.30 -42.78
CA LEU A 72 93.85 -111.96 -43.59
C LEU A 72 94.43 -110.55 -43.34
N ARG A 73 93.96 -109.79 -42.34
CA ARG A 73 94.48 -108.45 -42.03
C ARG A 73 95.20 -108.46 -40.68
N GLN A 74 96.52 -108.33 -40.72
CA GLN A 74 97.35 -108.21 -39.52
C GLN A 74 96.92 -107.01 -38.65
N GLY A 75 96.57 -107.30 -37.41
CA GLY A 75 96.09 -106.32 -36.44
C GLY A 75 96.11 -106.85 -35.02
N HIS A 76 95.93 -105.95 -34.06
CA HIS A 76 95.83 -106.26 -32.63
C HIS A 76 94.51 -105.74 -32.09
N ILE A 77 93.82 -106.56 -31.29
CA ILE A 77 92.65 -106.11 -30.52
C ILE A 77 93.07 -105.96 -29.06
N TYR A 78 92.56 -104.89 -28.46
CA TYR A 78 92.74 -104.49 -27.07
C TYR A 78 91.38 -104.58 -26.38
N VAL A 79 91.31 -105.26 -25.23
CA VAL A 79 90.08 -105.37 -24.42
C VAL A 79 90.37 -105.00 -22.96
N ASN A 80 89.52 -104.16 -22.34
CA ASN A 80 89.57 -103.83 -20.91
C ASN A 80 88.51 -104.62 -20.10
N CYS A 81 88.50 -104.43 -18.77
CA CYS A 81 87.57 -105.08 -17.85
C CYS A 81 86.08 -104.85 -18.17
N ASP A 82 85.74 -103.70 -18.77
CA ASP A 82 84.37 -103.31 -19.11
C ASP A 82 83.92 -103.87 -20.48
N GLY A 83 84.83 -104.58 -21.16
CA GLY A 83 84.62 -105.13 -22.49
C GLY A 83 84.81 -104.11 -23.63
N ALA A 84 85.39 -102.94 -23.38
CA ALA A 84 85.65 -101.97 -24.45
C ALA A 84 86.71 -102.51 -25.44
N CYS A 85 86.31 -102.77 -26.69
CA CYS A 85 87.23 -103.17 -27.76
C CYS A 85 87.86 -101.97 -28.48
N TYR A 86 89.19 -101.99 -28.65
CA TYR A 86 89.90 -101.15 -29.62
C TYR A 86 90.65 -102.01 -30.62
N PHE A 87 90.66 -101.59 -31.89
CA PHE A 87 91.23 -102.33 -33.01
C PHE A 87 92.41 -101.57 -33.62
N GLN A 88 93.60 -102.16 -33.67
CA GLN A 88 94.73 -101.66 -34.45
C GLN A 88 94.87 -102.45 -35.73
N VAL A 89 94.88 -101.78 -36.88
CA VAL A 89 95.13 -102.40 -38.19
C VAL A 89 96.11 -101.50 -38.95
N LEU A 90 97.18 -102.08 -39.50
CA LEU A 90 98.24 -101.36 -40.23
C LEU A 90 98.77 -100.13 -39.45
N GLY A 91 99.13 -100.34 -38.19
CA GLY A 91 99.69 -99.31 -37.30
C GLY A 91 98.69 -98.32 -36.71
N LYS A 92 97.61 -97.97 -37.42
CA LYS A 92 96.57 -97.03 -36.93
C LYS A 92 95.63 -97.71 -35.94
N LEU A 93 95.32 -97.06 -34.83
CA LEU A 93 94.23 -97.47 -33.94
C LEU A 93 92.93 -96.84 -34.42
N PHE A 94 91.89 -97.64 -34.57
CA PHE A 94 90.54 -97.17 -34.79
C PHE A 94 89.90 -96.83 -33.44
N LYS A 95 89.05 -95.79 -33.41
CA LYS A 95 88.26 -95.45 -32.21
C LYS A 95 87.46 -96.68 -31.75
N PRO A 96 87.19 -96.83 -30.44
CA PRO A 96 86.43 -97.96 -29.96
C PRO A 96 85.04 -97.90 -30.58
N ILE A 97 84.57 -99.03 -31.12
CA ILE A 97 83.25 -99.06 -31.73
C ILE A 97 82.26 -99.05 -30.58
N HIS A 98 81.60 -97.91 -30.32
CA HIS A 98 80.68 -97.69 -29.17
C HIS A 98 79.41 -98.58 -29.17
N LYS A 99 79.39 -99.66 -29.94
CA LYS A 99 78.36 -100.71 -30.02
C LYS A 99 78.94 -102.14 -29.98
N VAL A 100 80.26 -102.30 -29.87
CA VAL A 100 80.95 -103.59 -29.71
C VAL A 100 81.52 -103.64 -28.31
N ILE A 101 80.75 -104.26 -27.41
CA ILE A 101 81.21 -104.67 -26.09
C ILE A 101 81.67 -106.12 -26.24
N PHE A 102 82.88 -106.41 -25.79
CA PHE A 102 83.39 -107.76 -25.63
C PHE A 102 82.62 -108.45 -24.51
N ASP A 103 81.88 -109.50 -24.85
CA ASP A 103 81.25 -110.34 -23.85
C ASP A 103 82.32 -111.18 -23.15
N TRP A 104 82.55 -110.90 -21.87
CA TRP A 104 83.44 -111.68 -21.02
C TRP A 104 82.79 -112.98 -20.47
N SER A 105 81.49 -113.22 -20.71
CA SER A 105 80.79 -114.43 -20.25
C SER A 105 81.42 -115.77 -20.69
N PRO A 106 82.05 -115.92 -21.88
CA PRO A 106 82.73 -117.17 -22.27
C PRO A 106 83.96 -117.51 -21.41
N PHE A 107 84.36 -116.60 -20.53
CA PHE A 107 85.47 -116.74 -19.59
C PHE A 107 85.01 -117.03 -18.15
N ASP A 108 83.70 -117.10 -17.92
CA ASP A 108 82.98 -117.20 -16.63
C ASP A 108 83.03 -115.89 -15.80
N VAL A 109 83.39 -114.77 -16.44
CA VAL A 109 83.48 -113.44 -15.80
C VAL A 109 82.08 -112.82 -15.69
N VAL A 110 81.70 -112.38 -14.50
CA VAL A 110 80.47 -111.60 -14.27
C VAL A 110 80.83 -110.14 -14.08
N VAL A 111 80.53 -109.30 -15.08
CA VAL A 111 80.73 -107.83 -15.00
C VAL A 111 79.63 -107.22 -14.11
N PRO A 112 79.96 -106.54 -12.99
CA PRO A 112 78.93 -106.03 -12.06
C PRO A 112 78.14 -104.84 -12.62
N ASN A 113 76.87 -105.06 -12.99
CA ASN A 113 76.00 -104.05 -13.62
C ASN A 113 75.42 -102.99 -12.64
N SER A 114 76.10 -102.71 -11.52
CA SER A 114 75.55 -101.95 -10.38
C SER A 114 75.33 -100.45 -10.65
N VAL A 115 76.21 -99.83 -11.45
CA VAL A 115 76.12 -98.40 -11.81
C VAL A 115 74.86 -98.11 -12.62
N TYR A 116 74.46 -99.03 -13.51
CA TYR A 116 73.33 -98.85 -14.42
C TYR A 116 71.98 -98.80 -13.68
N GLU A 117 71.74 -99.72 -12.74
CA GLU A 117 70.49 -99.74 -11.98
C GLU A 117 70.36 -98.56 -11.00
N SER A 118 71.48 -98.00 -10.50
CA SER A 118 71.44 -96.77 -9.70
C SER A 118 70.96 -95.58 -10.53
N LEU A 119 71.55 -95.35 -11.71
CA LEU A 119 71.14 -94.30 -12.65
C LEU A 119 69.69 -94.49 -13.13
N ARG A 120 69.27 -95.75 -13.34
CA ARG A 120 67.90 -96.08 -13.74
C ARG A 120 66.88 -95.76 -12.65
N LYS A 121 67.22 -95.96 -11.36
CA LYS A 121 66.38 -95.58 -10.23
C LYS A 121 66.25 -94.05 -10.15
N GLU A 122 67.37 -93.33 -10.18
CA GLU A 122 67.40 -91.87 -10.13
C GLU A 122 66.62 -91.23 -11.29
N LEU A 123 66.80 -91.73 -12.52
CA LEU A 123 66.03 -91.28 -13.69
C LEU A 123 64.53 -91.49 -13.51
N LYS A 124 64.10 -92.62 -12.95
CA LYS A 124 62.67 -92.89 -12.67
C LYS A 124 62.12 -91.95 -11.60
N GLU A 125 62.91 -91.63 -10.58
CA GLU A 125 62.56 -90.68 -9.52
C GLU A 125 62.38 -89.26 -10.10
N LYS A 126 63.31 -88.82 -10.96
CA LYS A 126 63.23 -87.54 -11.67
C LYS A 126 62.07 -87.45 -12.66
N VAL A 127 61.68 -88.55 -13.32
CA VAL A 127 60.45 -88.58 -14.14
C VAL A 127 59.20 -88.40 -13.27
N ASN A 128 59.10 -89.06 -12.11
CA ASN A 128 57.98 -88.86 -11.18
C ASN A 128 57.89 -87.43 -10.62
N GLU A 129 59.04 -86.79 -10.37
CA GLU A 129 59.11 -85.36 -10.00
C GLU A 129 58.56 -84.48 -11.13
N ILE A 130 59.01 -84.70 -12.37
CA ILE A 130 58.55 -83.97 -13.58
C ILE A 130 57.04 -84.14 -13.77
N ASP A 131 56.49 -85.35 -13.66
CA ASP A 131 55.05 -85.61 -13.78
C ASP A 131 54.23 -84.97 -12.65
N THR A 132 54.84 -84.71 -11.49
CA THR A 132 54.19 -84.01 -10.38
C THR A 132 54.23 -82.51 -10.58
N LEU A 133 55.37 -81.95 -11.00
CA LEU A 133 55.51 -80.54 -11.39
C LEU A 133 54.62 -80.17 -12.57
N ASN A 134 54.50 -81.04 -13.58
CA ASN A 134 53.61 -80.84 -14.73
C ASN A 134 52.13 -80.76 -14.30
N ARG A 135 51.68 -81.63 -13.40
CA ARG A 135 50.31 -81.59 -12.85
C ARG A 135 50.06 -80.32 -12.03
N GLN A 136 51.02 -79.89 -11.22
CA GLN A 136 50.95 -78.62 -10.49
C GLN A 136 50.89 -77.42 -11.45
N LEU A 137 51.75 -77.39 -12.48
CA LEU A 137 51.77 -76.33 -13.50
C LEU A 137 50.44 -76.22 -14.25
N LEU A 138 49.87 -77.35 -14.68
CA LEU A 138 48.56 -77.37 -15.34
C LEU A 138 47.43 -76.88 -14.41
N SER A 139 47.47 -77.23 -13.13
CA SER A 139 46.52 -76.72 -12.13
C SER A 139 46.65 -75.20 -11.93
N THR A 140 47.89 -74.68 -11.90
CA THR A 140 48.15 -73.24 -11.79
C THR A 140 47.72 -72.48 -13.04
N ILE A 141 47.90 -73.05 -14.24
CA ILE A 141 47.42 -72.46 -15.50
C ILE A 141 45.89 -72.39 -15.53
N ALA A 142 45.20 -73.44 -15.08
CA ALA A 142 43.73 -73.44 -14.99
C ALA A 142 43.22 -72.35 -14.03
N SER A 143 43.78 -72.28 -12.82
CA SER A 143 43.43 -71.24 -11.84
C SER A 143 43.77 -69.81 -12.30
N TYR A 144 44.86 -69.64 -13.07
CA TYR A 144 45.20 -68.36 -13.68
C TYR A 144 44.18 -67.92 -14.74
N GLU A 145 43.75 -68.83 -15.63
CA GLU A 145 42.73 -68.52 -16.64
C GLU A 145 41.35 -68.29 -16.01
N GLU A 146 41.01 -68.98 -14.91
CA GLU A 146 39.82 -68.73 -14.10
C GLU A 146 39.83 -67.30 -13.52
N ALA A 147 40.85 -66.94 -12.73
CA ALA A 147 41.00 -65.59 -12.15
C ALA A 147 41.07 -64.48 -13.22
N LYS A 148 41.65 -64.76 -14.39
CA LYS A 148 41.69 -63.85 -15.54
C LYS A 148 40.31 -63.62 -16.16
N ASN A 149 39.42 -64.61 -16.13
CA ASN A 149 38.02 -64.45 -16.54
C ASN A 149 37.21 -63.69 -15.47
N GLU A 150 37.41 -63.96 -14.18
CA GLU A 150 36.82 -63.16 -13.10
C GLU A 150 37.20 -61.67 -13.21
N VAL A 151 38.49 -61.36 -13.44
CA VAL A 151 38.97 -60.00 -13.66
C VAL A 151 38.35 -59.35 -14.90
N LYS A 152 38.03 -60.13 -15.95
CA LYS A 152 37.29 -59.62 -17.11
C LYS A 152 35.84 -59.28 -16.76
N GLU A 153 35.15 -60.16 -16.04
CA GLU A 153 33.76 -59.93 -15.62
C GLU A 153 33.66 -58.73 -14.69
N LEU A 154 34.52 -58.66 -13.65
CA LEU A 154 34.58 -57.52 -12.73
C LEU A 154 34.86 -56.20 -13.46
N LYS A 155 35.68 -56.20 -14.51
CA LYS A 155 35.91 -55.03 -15.36
C LYS A 155 34.65 -54.61 -16.13
N GLU A 156 33.87 -55.56 -16.64
CA GLU A 156 32.59 -55.29 -17.32
C GLU A 156 31.52 -54.78 -16.34
N GLN A 157 31.44 -55.36 -15.14
CA GLN A 157 30.58 -54.87 -14.04
C GLN A 157 30.95 -53.45 -13.61
N VAL A 158 32.26 -53.14 -13.44
CA VAL A 158 32.74 -51.79 -13.10
C VAL A 158 32.40 -50.77 -14.19
N LEU A 159 32.55 -51.13 -15.47
CA LEU A 159 32.16 -50.25 -16.59
C LEU A 159 30.65 -49.96 -16.60
N ALA A 160 29.82 -50.97 -16.31
CA ALA A 160 28.38 -50.78 -16.15
C ALA A 160 28.06 -49.84 -14.98
N HIS A 161 28.69 -50.04 -13.81
CA HIS A 161 28.52 -49.15 -12.65
C HIS A 161 28.93 -47.71 -12.94
N VAL A 162 30.09 -47.48 -13.57
CA VAL A 162 30.57 -46.13 -13.95
C VAL A 162 29.57 -45.44 -14.87
N LYS A 163 28.96 -46.16 -15.83
CA LYS A 163 27.89 -45.60 -16.67
C LYS A 163 26.68 -45.19 -15.83
N THR A 164 26.14 -46.09 -15.00
CA THR A 164 24.96 -45.76 -14.17
C THR A 164 25.20 -44.64 -13.15
N HIS A 165 26.45 -44.47 -12.69
CA HIS A 165 26.84 -43.32 -11.86
C HIS A 165 26.74 -42.01 -12.64
N LYS A 166 27.31 -41.97 -13.86
CA LYS A 166 27.26 -40.79 -14.73
C LYS A 166 25.82 -40.42 -15.12
N ASP A 167 24.98 -41.40 -15.39
CA ASP A 167 23.57 -41.19 -15.71
C ASP A 167 22.81 -40.56 -14.51
N LYS A 168 23.08 -41.03 -13.28
CA LYS A 168 22.56 -40.42 -12.04
C LYS A 168 23.10 -39.02 -11.77
N GLU A 169 24.37 -38.76 -12.08
CA GLU A 169 25.00 -37.44 -11.94
C GLU A 169 24.34 -36.39 -12.85
N MET A 170 23.93 -36.79 -14.07
CA MET A 170 23.21 -35.92 -15.00
C MET A 170 21.79 -35.59 -14.51
N GLU A 171 21.03 -36.59 -14.03
CA GLU A 171 19.70 -36.31 -13.45
C GLU A 171 19.81 -35.49 -12.15
N LEU A 172 20.86 -35.67 -11.33
CA LEU A 172 21.09 -34.83 -10.14
C LEU A 172 21.32 -33.36 -10.50
N LYS A 173 22.11 -33.06 -11.54
CA LYS A 173 22.32 -31.69 -12.03
C LYS A 173 21.01 -31.05 -12.52
N LYS A 174 20.24 -31.80 -13.30
CA LYS A 174 18.91 -31.41 -13.80
C LYS A 174 17.87 -31.21 -12.69
N VAL A 175 17.98 -31.92 -11.57
CA VAL A 175 17.18 -31.66 -10.35
C VAL A 175 17.66 -30.38 -9.64
N ASN A 176 18.97 -30.15 -9.55
CA ASN A 176 19.53 -28.94 -8.96
C ASN A 176 19.16 -27.68 -9.77
N GLU A 177 19.22 -27.74 -11.10
CA GLU A 177 18.77 -26.66 -12.00
C GLU A 177 17.30 -26.30 -11.76
N LYS A 178 16.43 -27.30 -11.62
CA LYS A 178 15.01 -27.09 -11.26
C LYS A 178 14.83 -26.49 -9.87
N LEU A 179 15.63 -26.92 -8.89
CA LEU A 179 15.57 -26.37 -7.53
C LEU A 179 15.92 -24.88 -7.54
N SER A 180 17.00 -24.49 -8.24
CA SER A 180 17.39 -23.08 -8.38
C SER A 180 16.35 -22.23 -9.12
N LEU A 181 15.58 -22.81 -10.05
CA LEU A 181 14.45 -22.12 -10.69
C LEU A 181 13.29 -21.89 -9.69
N VAL A 182 12.92 -22.91 -8.91
CA VAL A 182 11.88 -22.81 -7.88
C VAL A 182 12.28 -21.83 -6.77
N ASP A 183 13.55 -21.80 -6.37
CA ASP A 183 14.07 -20.82 -5.40
C ASP A 183 13.96 -19.38 -5.95
N PHE A 184 14.20 -19.18 -7.26
CA PHE A 184 14.03 -17.88 -7.92
C PHE A 184 12.56 -17.44 -7.99
N GLU A 185 11.66 -18.35 -8.40
CA GLU A 185 10.21 -18.11 -8.42
C GLU A 185 9.68 -17.76 -7.01
N LEU A 186 10.13 -18.48 -5.97
CA LEU A 186 9.79 -18.22 -4.58
C LEU A 186 10.25 -16.83 -4.11
N VAL A 187 11.45 -16.39 -4.54
CA VAL A 187 11.94 -15.03 -4.24
C VAL A 187 11.13 -13.95 -4.98
N SER A 188 10.77 -14.15 -6.25
CA SER A 188 9.91 -13.22 -7.00
C SER A 188 8.53 -13.06 -6.33
N ASN A 189 7.86 -14.19 -6.07
CA ASN A 189 6.56 -14.23 -5.41
C ASN A 189 6.57 -13.56 -4.03
N LYS A 190 7.70 -13.65 -3.29
CA LYS A 190 7.88 -12.96 -2.00
C LYS A 190 7.99 -11.44 -2.15
N ILE A 191 8.64 -10.96 -3.20
CA ILE A 191 8.76 -9.51 -3.50
C ILE A 191 7.39 -8.95 -3.89
N GLU A 192 6.66 -9.65 -4.77
CA GLU A 192 5.30 -9.29 -5.17
C GLU A 192 4.31 -9.30 -3.99
N PHE A 193 4.44 -10.26 -3.08
CA PHE A 193 3.64 -10.33 -1.86
C PHE A 193 3.90 -9.15 -0.92
N GLU A 194 5.15 -8.82 -0.62
CA GLU A 194 5.48 -7.67 0.25
C GLU A 194 5.11 -6.33 -0.40
N SER A 195 5.20 -6.22 -1.73
CA SER A 195 4.69 -5.06 -2.49
C SER A 195 3.15 -4.92 -2.37
N SER A 196 2.42 -6.01 -2.60
CA SER A 196 0.95 -6.05 -2.46
C SER A 196 0.49 -5.71 -1.04
N LYS A 197 1.20 -6.24 -0.04
CA LYS A 197 1.00 -5.97 1.39
C LYS A 197 1.23 -4.50 1.75
N LYS A 198 2.21 -3.82 1.13
CA LYS A 198 2.36 -2.36 1.27
C LYS A 198 1.14 -1.62 0.70
N ALA A 199 0.73 -1.95 -0.52
CA ALA A 199 -0.42 -1.29 -1.15
C ALA A 199 -1.73 -1.45 -0.36
N VAL A 200 -1.93 -2.59 0.31
CA VAL A 200 -3.07 -2.81 1.22
C VAL A 200 -3.01 -1.91 2.46
N LEU A 201 -1.82 -1.65 3.02
CA LEU A 201 -1.65 -0.70 4.12
C LEU A 201 -1.87 0.75 3.66
N ASP A 202 -1.28 1.14 2.52
CA ASP A 202 -1.47 2.47 1.93
C ASP A 202 -2.97 2.76 1.69
N LEU A 203 -3.74 1.77 1.22
CA LEU A 203 -5.21 1.86 1.06
C LEU A 203 -5.99 1.88 2.39
N GLN A 204 -5.51 1.18 3.42
CA GLN A 204 -6.13 1.19 4.75
C GLN A 204 -6.00 2.57 5.41
N ASP A 205 -4.87 3.24 5.23
CA ASP A 205 -4.64 4.60 5.74
C ASP A 205 -5.51 5.62 4.96
N GLN A 206 -5.59 5.53 3.63
CA GLN A 206 -6.51 6.35 2.81
C GLN A 206 -7.98 6.20 3.24
N LEU A 207 -8.44 4.95 3.46
CA LEU A 207 -9.79 4.66 3.94
C LEU A 207 -10.04 5.24 5.34
N SER A 208 -9.01 5.29 6.19
CA SER A 208 -9.08 5.86 7.53
C SER A 208 -9.18 7.38 7.51
N THR A 209 -8.43 8.05 6.62
CA THR A 209 -8.53 9.50 6.37
C THR A 209 -9.90 9.87 5.83
N CYS A 210 -10.36 9.23 4.74
CA CYS A 210 -11.66 9.48 4.13
C CYS A 210 -12.83 9.27 5.11
N LYS A 211 -12.73 8.27 5.99
CA LYS A 211 -13.71 8.04 7.06
C LYS A 211 -13.80 9.20 8.06
N ASN A 212 -12.68 9.82 8.40
CA ASN A 212 -12.66 10.97 9.31
C ASN A 212 -13.26 12.20 8.61
N GLU A 213 -12.84 12.50 7.38
CA GLU A 213 -13.40 13.58 6.55
C GLU A 213 -14.93 13.45 6.39
N CYS A 214 -15.44 12.24 6.15
CA CYS A 214 -16.88 11.96 6.10
C CYS A 214 -17.60 12.22 7.43
N GLN A 215 -16.94 11.98 8.57
CA GLN A 215 -17.51 12.27 9.89
C GLN A 215 -17.45 13.76 10.21
N ASP A 216 -16.43 14.48 9.77
CA ASP A 216 -16.30 15.93 9.97
C ASP A 216 -17.26 16.73 9.07
N MET A 217 -17.41 16.36 7.79
CA MET A 217 -18.47 16.91 6.92
C MET A 217 -19.87 16.67 7.51
N LYS A 218 -20.11 15.50 8.12
CA LYS A 218 -21.36 15.20 8.82
C LYS A 218 -21.55 16.06 10.08
N ASN A 219 -20.49 16.30 10.85
CA ASN A 219 -20.52 17.18 12.01
C ASN A 219 -20.89 18.61 11.60
N GLU A 220 -20.27 19.14 10.54
CA GLU A 220 -20.54 20.50 10.05
C GLU A 220 -21.95 20.64 9.45
N LEU A 221 -22.43 19.66 8.66
CA LEU A 221 -23.82 19.65 8.18
C LEU A 221 -24.83 19.64 9.34
N GLN A 222 -24.55 18.90 10.41
CA GLN A 222 -25.39 18.88 11.61
C GLN A 222 -25.34 20.22 12.37
N HIS A 223 -24.18 20.87 12.42
CA HIS A 223 -24.00 22.20 13.00
C HIS A 223 -24.77 23.28 12.21
N GLN A 224 -24.62 23.33 10.88
CA GLN A 224 -25.37 24.27 10.04
C GLN A 224 -26.89 24.04 10.08
N LEU A 225 -27.34 22.78 10.13
CA LEU A 225 -28.76 22.48 10.34
C LEU A 225 -29.27 23.05 11.67
N SER A 226 -28.49 22.93 12.75
CA SER A 226 -28.84 23.50 14.05
C SER A 226 -28.88 25.04 14.04
N LEU A 227 -27.99 25.71 13.30
CA LEU A 227 -28.01 27.16 13.12
C LEU A 227 -29.24 27.61 12.31
N ASN A 228 -29.55 26.91 11.21
CA ASN A 228 -30.69 27.20 10.36
C ASN A 228 -32.04 26.98 11.07
N ILE A 229 -32.15 25.94 11.92
CA ILE A 229 -33.32 25.74 12.77
C ILE A 229 -33.51 26.96 13.70
N LYS A 230 -32.46 27.36 14.43
CA LYS A 230 -32.53 28.51 15.34
C LYS A 230 -32.87 29.82 14.61
N ALA A 231 -32.27 30.08 13.44
CA ALA A 231 -32.56 31.26 12.65
C ALA A 231 -34.03 31.30 12.17
N ASN A 232 -34.62 30.13 11.85
CA ASN A 232 -36.04 30.01 11.54
C ASN A 232 -36.93 30.20 12.78
N GLU A 233 -36.52 29.72 13.95
CA GLU A 233 -37.23 29.98 15.22
C GLU A 233 -37.24 31.49 15.55
N ASP A 234 -36.10 32.16 15.47
CA ASP A 234 -35.96 33.62 15.65
C ASP A 234 -36.81 34.42 14.63
N PHE A 235 -36.95 33.91 13.39
CA PHE A 235 -37.81 34.51 12.36
C PHE A 235 -39.30 34.29 12.63
N VAL A 236 -39.70 33.10 13.08
CA VAL A 236 -41.08 32.77 13.47
C VAL A 236 -41.53 33.55 14.71
N ILE A 237 -40.62 33.88 15.64
CA ILE A 237 -40.90 34.78 16.76
C ILE A 237 -41.21 36.18 16.22
N LYS A 238 -40.31 36.77 15.41
CA LYS A 238 -40.49 38.11 14.83
C LYS A 238 -41.78 38.24 14.00
N LEU A 239 -42.16 37.20 13.25
CA LEU A 239 -43.43 37.18 12.53
C LEU A 239 -44.64 37.28 13.47
N LYS A 240 -44.64 36.57 14.60
CA LYS A 240 -45.72 36.65 15.59
C LYS A 240 -45.79 38.01 16.27
N ASP A 241 -44.64 38.60 16.58
CA ASP A 241 -44.58 39.94 17.17
C ASP A 241 -45.19 40.97 16.20
N SER A 242 -44.82 40.93 14.92
CA SER A 242 -45.43 41.77 13.87
C SER A 242 -46.91 41.46 13.61
N GLU A 243 -47.37 40.21 13.73
CA GLU A 243 -48.81 39.88 13.66
C GLU A 243 -49.60 40.50 14.81
N GLU A 244 -49.03 40.60 16.01
CA GLU A 244 -49.66 41.23 17.18
C GLU A 244 -49.62 42.77 17.10
N GLU A 245 -48.54 43.36 16.59
CA GLU A 245 -48.48 44.79 16.25
C GLU A 245 -49.57 45.16 15.22
N ILE A 246 -49.69 44.40 14.14
CA ILE A 246 -50.73 44.60 13.12
C ILE A 246 -52.13 44.45 13.73
N ARG A 247 -52.34 43.50 14.65
CA ARG A 247 -53.62 43.34 15.37
C ARG A 247 -53.92 44.55 16.26
N THR A 248 -52.91 45.06 16.96
CA THR A 248 -53.01 46.23 17.84
C THR A 248 -53.37 47.48 17.03
N ILE A 249 -52.59 47.81 15.99
CA ILE A 249 -52.84 48.94 15.07
C ILE A 249 -54.24 48.82 14.45
N LYS A 250 -54.68 47.62 14.06
CA LYS A 250 -56.03 47.39 13.52
C LYS A 250 -57.13 47.64 14.55
N SER A 251 -56.89 47.41 15.83
CA SER A 251 -57.84 47.74 16.90
C SER A 251 -57.93 49.24 17.17
N GLU A 252 -56.79 49.94 17.18
CA GLU A 252 -56.70 51.40 17.32
C GLU A 252 -57.34 52.13 16.13
N LEU A 253 -57.14 51.63 14.91
CA LEU A 253 -57.77 52.15 13.69
C LEU A 253 -59.31 52.01 13.74
N ASN A 254 -59.84 50.93 14.31
CA ASN A 254 -61.28 50.76 14.51
C ASN A 254 -61.82 51.69 15.61
N SER A 255 -61.05 51.88 16.70
CA SER A 255 -61.40 52.79 17.81
C SER A 255 -61.46 54.25 17.35
N THR A 256 -60.42 54.72 16.68
CA THR A 256 -60.35 56.08 16.12
C THR A 256 -61.40 56.31 15.03
N LYS A 257 -61.73 55.30 14.21
CA LYS A 257 -62.86 55.38 13.27
C LYS A 257 -64.22 55.52 13.98
N ALA A 258 -64.43 54.84 15.11
CA ALA A 258 -65.64 55.01 15.91
C ALA A 258 -65.74 56.43 16.50
N GLN A 259 -64.65 56.91 17.11
CA GLN A 259 -64.56 58.28 17.64
C GLN A 259 -64.82 59.34 16.55
N LEU A 260 -64.33 59.13 15.33
CA LEU A 260 -64.58 60.02 14.20
C LEU A 260 -66.07 60.06 13.81
N HIS A 261 -66.77 58.92 13.84
CA HIS A 261 -68.23 58.88 13.63
C HIS A 261 -69.00 59.56 14.77
N ASP A 262 -68.57 59.41 16.02
CA ASP A 262 -69.19 60.09 17.17
C ASP A 262 -69.02 61.62 17.06
N ILE A 263 -67.82 62.10 16.70
CA ILE A 263 -67.54 63.52 16.46
C ILE A 263 -68.39 64.04 15.28
N GLN A 264 -68.53 63.26 14.20
CA GLN A 264 -69.37 63.61 13.05
C GLN A 264 -70.85 63.75 13.42
N ALA A 265 -71.35 62.88 14.30
CA ALA A 265 -72.71 62.96 14.83
C ALA A 265 -72.89 64.18 15.75
N GLN A 266 -71.95 64.44 16.66
CA GLN A 266 -71.96 65.63 17.53
C GLN A 266 -71.92 66.93 16.72
N LEU A 267 -71.10 67.00 15.66
CA LEU A 267 -70.98 68.17 14.80
C LEU A 267 -72.26 68.40 13.99
N SER A 268 -72.92 67.34 13.54
CA SER A 268 -74.24 67.40 12.89
C SER A 268 -75.31 67.94 13.85
N SER A 269 -75.41 67.37 15.06
CA SER A 269 -76.33 67.84 16.11
C SER A 269 -76.08 69.29 16.53
N THR A 270 -74.82 69.74 16.54
CA THR A 270 -74.43 71.12 16.87
C THR A 270 -74.83 72.08 15.74
N ASN A 271 -74.70 71.66 14.48
CA ASN A 271 -75.16 72.42 13.32
C ASN A 271 -76.69 72.59 13.33
N ASP A 272 -77.44 71.54 13.68
CA ASP A 272 -78.91 71.61 13.79
C ASP A 272 -79.36 72.55 14.92
N GLN A 273 -78.66 72.54 16.06
CA GLN A 273 -78.87 73.51 17.14
C GLN A 273 -78.52 74.95 16.73
N LEU A 274 -77.47 75.14 15.93
CA LEU A 274 -77.06 76.45 15.42
C LEU A 274 -78.10 77.03 14.44
N GLU A 275 -78.63 76.22 13.52
CA GLU A 275 -79.67 76.68 12.60
C GLU A 275 -80.99 76.94 13.35
N SER A 276 -81.34 76.12 14.35
CA SER A 276 -82.49 76.34 15.23
C SER A 276 -82.39 77.65 16.04
N THR A 277 -81.24 77.92 16.67
CA THR A 277 -81.01 79.18 17.42
C THR A 277 -80.95 80.41 16.51
N LYS A 278 -80.43 80.28 15.28
CA LYS A 278 -80.47 81.31 14.23
C LYS A 278 -81.90 81.61 13.78
N VAL A 279 -82.77 80.60 13.63
CA VAL A 279 -84.20 80.79 13.34
C VAL A 279 -84.90 81.52 14.48
N LEU A 280 -84.63 81.15 15.75
CA LEU A 280 -85.15 81.87 16.92
C LEU A 280 -84.66 83.33 16.97
N LEU A 281 -83.38 83.58 16.66
CA LEU A 281 -82.81 84.93 16.64
C LEU A 281 -83.44 85.82 15.57
N GLU A 282 -83.66 85.33 14.35
CA GLU A 282 -84.41 86.06 13.32
C GLU A 282 -85.90 86.20 13.67
N GLY A 283 -86.45 85.31 14.51
CA GLY A 283 -87.76 85.47 15.14
C GLY A 283 -87.80 86.68 16.08
N SER A 284 -87.01 86.68 17.15
CA SER A 284 -86.99 87.78 18.12
C SER A 284 -86.49 89.11 17.53
N LYS A 285 -85.66 89.08 16.48
CA LYS A 285 -85.30 90.28 15.71
C LYS A 285 -86.52 90.90 14.99
N LYS A 286 -87.46 90.09 14.50
CA LYS A 286 -88.75 90.59 13.96
C LYS A 286 -89.64 91.12 15.08
N GLU A 287 -89.73 90.43 16.22
CA GLU A 287 -90.50 90.90 17.40
C GLU A 287 -89.97 92.25 17.91
N VAL A 288 -88.66 92.42 18.02
CA VAL A 288 -88.02 93.68 18.41
C VAL A 288 -88.27 94.79 17.38
N GLN A 289 -88.23 94.49 16.08
CA GLN A 289 -88.56 95.47 15.06
C GLN A 289 -90.06 95.84 15.09
N GLU A 290 -90.94 94.89 15.39
CA GLU A 290 -92.39 95.12 15.51
C GLU A 290 -92.73 95.96 16.75
N LEU A 291 -92.15 95.62 17.91
CA LEU A 291 -92.25 96.45 19.13
C LEU A 291 -91.65 97.86 18.92
N LYS A 292 -90.61 97.98 18.09
CA LYS A 292 -90.04 99.28 17.70
C LYS A 292 -90.99 100.07 16.78
N ASN A 293 -91.65 99.42 15.82
CA ASN A 293 -92.70 100.03 14.99
C ASN A 293 -93.85 100.56 15.88
N GLN A 294 -94.34 99.73 16.80
CA GLN A 294 -95.39 100.09 17.75
C GLN A 294 -94.95 101.24 18.68
N SER A 295 -93.70 101.23 19.18
CA SER A 295 -93.16 102.32 19.98
C SER A 295 -93.00 103.63 19.19
N CYS A 296 -92.77 103.58 17.88
CA CYS A 296 -92.83 104.75 17.01
C CYS A 296 -94.26 105.29 16.88
N LEU A 297 -95.27 104.43 16.68
CA LEU A 297 -96.68 104.85 16.64
C LEU A 297 -97.11 105.55 17.94
N TYR A 298 -96.82 104.97 19.11
CA TYR A 298 -97.09 105.62 20.40
C TYR A 298 -96.38 106.97 20.57
N LYS A 299 -95.16 107.12 20.02
CA LYS A 299 -94.41 108.39 20.04
C LYS A 299 -94.96 109.46 19.10
N GLU A 300 -95.81 109.11 18.14
CA GLU A 300 -96.47 110.06 17.24
C GLU A 300 -97.91 110.37 17.72
N GLU A 301 -98.64 109.40 18.25
CA GLU A 301 -100.04 109.59 18.70
C GLU A 301 -100.17 110.35 20.04
N GLU A 302 -99.36 110.03 21.07
CA GLU A 302 -99.45 110.72 22.36
C GLU A 302 -99.16 112.23 22.30
N PRO A 303 -98.05 112.73 21.72
CA PRO A 303 -97.77 114.16 21.73
C PRO A 303 -98.79 114.97 20.91
N HIS A 304 -99.41 114.38 19.89
CA HIS A 304 -100.48 115.04 19.15
C HIS A 304 -101.80 115.06 19.93
N GLN A 305 -102.27 113.93 20.50
CA GLN A 305 -103.45 113.96 21.36
C GLN A 305 -103.26 114.86 22.59
N MET A 306 -102.07 114.87 23.20
CA MET A 306 -101.79 115.68 24.37
C MET A 306 -101.63 117.16 24.01
N SER A 307 -100.98 117.49 22.88
CA SER A 307 -100.91 118.87 22.38
C SER A 307 -102.28 119.42 22.00
N ASP A 308 -103.15 118.62 21.38
CA ASP A 308 -104.49 119.06 21.00
C ASP A 308 -105.39 119.27 22.23
N LYS A 309 -105.28 118.42 23.27
CA LYS A 309 -105.93 118.63 24.57
C LYS A 309 -105.41 119.89 25.27
N VAL A 310 -104.10 120.11 25.29
CA VAL A 310 -103.47 121.31 25.88
C VAL A 310 -103.85 122.58 25.12
N ARG A 311 -103.91 122.53 23.78
CA ARG A 311 -104.32 123.65 22.94
C ARG A 311 -105.77 124.02 23.17
N LYS A 312 -106.67 123.04 23.20
CA LYS A 312 -108.08 123.26 23.54
C LYS A 312 -108.26 123.85 24.94
N LEU A 313 -107.52 123.37 25.94
CA LEU A 313 -107.52 123.98 27.28
C LEU A 313 -106.98 125.42 27.27
N PHE A 314 -106.09 125.78 26.34
CA PHE A 314 -105.63 127.15 26.13
C PHE A 314 -106.73 128.02 25.48
N ASP A 315 -107.42 127.49 24.46
CA ASP A 315 -108.55 128.16 23.79
C ASP A 315 -109.71 128.40 24.79
N ASP A 316 -110.04 127.40 25.62
CA ASP A 316 -111.02 127.48 26.71
C ASP A 316 -110.59 128.54 27.75
N LEU A 317 -109.29 128.61 28.09
CA LEU A 317 -108.75 129.57 29.07
C LEU A 317 -108.78 131.02 28.53
N ASP A 318 -108.43 131.24 27.26
CA ASP A 318 -108.52 132.58 26.65
C ASP A 318 -109.99 133.01 26.44
N SER A 319 -110.90 132.06 26.19
CA SER A 319 -112.35 132.34 26.21
C SER A 319 -112.78 132.84 27.59
N ILE A 320 -112.44 132.13 28.68
CA ILE A 320 -112.74 132.54 30.06
C ILE A 320 -112.09 133.90 30.40
N ASN A 321 -110.84 134.11 29.99
CA ASN A 321 -110.13 135.37 30.17
C ASN A 321 -110.85 136.54 29.46
N SER A 322 -111.39 136.30 28.25
CA SER A 322 -112.20 137.27 27.51
C SER A 322 -113.55 137.56 28.18
N GLU A 323 -114.22 136.56 28.76
CA GLU A 323 -115.45 136.74 29.54
C GLU A 323 -115.19 137.53 30.83
N VAL A 324 -114.14 137.20 31.59
CA VAL A 324 -113.73 137.94 32.79
C VAL A 324 -113.40 139.40 32.44
N LYS A 325 -112.72 139.63 31.32
CA LYS A 325 -112.41 140.98 30.82
C LYS A 325 -113.68 141.75 30.40
N SER A 326 -114.65 141.08 29.75
CA SER A 326 -115.97 141.65 29.45
C SER A 326 -116.78 141.94 30.72
N GLY A 327 -116.69 141.07 31.73
CA GLY A 327 -117.31 141.24 33.05
C GLY A 327 -116.75 142.46 33.78
N ASN A 328 -115.42 142.59 33.83
CA ASN A 328 -114.75 143.75 34.41
C ASN A 328 -115.10 145.05 33.67
N GLN A 329 -115.13 145.05 32.32
CA GLN A 329 -115.56 146.22 31.55
C GLN A 329 -117.02 146.61 31.82
N LYS A 330 -117.92 145.64 32.03
CA LYS A 330 -119.31 145.92 32.47
C LYS A 330 -119.34 146.47 33.90
N LEU A 331 -118.49 145.97 34.80
CA LEU A 331 -118.38 146.45 36.17
C LEU A 331 -117.83 147.88 36.24
N GLU A 332 -116.81 148.19 35.43
CA GLU A 332 -116.27 149.54 35.24
C GLU A 332 -117.34 150.49 34.68
N GLN A 333 -118.08 150.10 33.64
CA GLN A 333 -119.20 150.89 33.12
C GLN A 333 -120.26 151.21 34.19
N VAL A 334 -120.62 150.23 35.03
CA VAL A 334 -121.56 150.43 36.15
C VAL A 334 -120.96 151.37 37.21
N LEU A 335 -119.71 151.15 37.64
CA LEU A 335 -119.03 151.99 38.64
C LEU A 335 -118.87 153.43 38.15
N ILE A 336 -118.49 153.64 36.88
CA ILE A 336 -118.39 154.96 36.25
C ILE A 336 -119.77 155.63 36.21
N SER A 337 -120.84 154.89 35.87
CA SER A 337 -122.20 155.43 35.86
C SER A 337 -122.75 155.80 37.24
N MET A 338 -122.27 155.15 38.31
CA MET A 338 -122.62 155.50 39.69
C MET A 338 -121.82 156.70 40.19
N LEU A 339 -120.50 156.71 39.98
CA LEU A 339 -119.60 157.73 40.55
C LEU A 339 -119.71 159.10 39.86
N TRP A 340 -120.24 159.20 38.64
CA TRP A 340 -120.42 160.49 37.95
C TRP A 340 -121.65 161.31 38.39
N ASN A 341 -122.44 160.85 39.37
CA ASN A 341 -123.59 161.60 39.90
C ASN A 341 -123.31 162.33 41.24
N GLU A 342 -122.21 162.05 41.94
CA GLU A 342 -121.90 162.63 43.25
C GLU A 342 -120.41 163.02 43.39
N LEU A 343 -120.17 164.32 43.64
CA LEU A 343 -118.91 165.00 43.95
C LEU A 343 -117.80 165.06 42.86
N ASP A 344 -117.78 166.20 42.17
CA ASP A 344 -116.76 167.28 42.25
C ASP A 344 -115.29 166.98 42.70
N LEU A 345 -114.35 167.79 42.18
CA LEU A 345 -112.92 167.95 42.52
C LEU A 345 -111.86 166.92 42.02
N ASP A 346 -111.31 167.24 40.84
CA ASP A 346 -109.88 167.61 40.61
C ASP A 346 -108.71 166.57 40.67
N HIS A 347 -107.69 166.87 39.84
CA HIS A 347 -106.26 166.49 39.88
C HIS A 347 -105.71 165.05 39.59
N GLN A 348 -104.89 164.98 38.52
CA GLN A 348 -103.54 164.36 38.40
C GLN A 348 -103.25 162.82 38.33
N SER A 349 -102.66 162.43 37.18
CA SER A 349 -101.30 161.82 37.02
C SER A 349 -100.96 160.31 37.27
N GLN A 350 -100.68 159.61 36.15
CA GLN A 350 -99.57 158.62 35.95
C GLN A 350 -99.63 157.28 36.77
N LEU A 351 -98.85 156.19 36.55
CA LEU A 351 -97.55 155.92 35.90
C LEU A 351 -97.34 154.37 35.73
N ARG A 352 -96.30 153.92 34.98
CA ARG A 352 -95.64 152.57 34.93
C ARG A 352 -96.22 151.47 34.00
N LEU A 353 -95.48 150.39 33.66
CA LEU A 353 -94.13 150.22 33.04
C LEU A 353 -93.75 148.72 32.87
N LEU A 354 -92.95 148.42 31.83
CA LEU A 354 -92.00 147.29 31.64
C LEU A 354 -92.47 145.82 31.38
N GLN A 355 -91.78 145.21 30.41
CA GLN A 355 -91.52 143.75 30.25
C GLN A 355 -89.99 143.52 30.34
N PRO A 356 -89.52 142.26 30.41
CA PRO A 356 -88.47 141.85 29.44
C PRO A 356 -88.55 140.38 28.96
N SER A 357 -87.86 140.12 27.84
CA SER A 357 -87.52 138.82 27.22
C SER A 357 -86.12 138.33 27.67
N LEU A 358 -85.53 137.15 27.36
CA LEU A 358 -85.84 135.78 26.88
C LEU A 358 -84.49 135.27 26.24
N THR A 359 -84.29 133.97 26.02
CA THR A 359 -83.10 133.28 25.41
C THR A 359 -81.89 133.07 26.34
N GLY A 360 -81.01 132.06 26.15
CA GLY A 360 -80.88 131.07 25.05
C GLY A 360 -80.09 129.78 25.40
N PHE A 361 -79.76 128.97 24.39
CA PHE A 361 -79.26 127.57 24.47
C PHE A 361 -77.71 127.38 24.53
N GLY A 362 -77.26 126.19 24.95
CA GLY A 362 -76.19 125.45 24.23
C GLY A 362 -75.15 124.64 25.05
N ASN A 363 -75.10 123.30 24.86
CA ASN A 363 -73.87 122.47 24.72
C ASN A 363 -74.14 120.93 24.70
N PRO A 364 -73.39 120.13 23.92
CA PRO A 364 -73.29 118.66 24.03
C PRO A 364 -71.91 118.20 24.60
N MET A 365 -71.75 116.91 24.92
CA MET A 365 -70.46 116.33 25.38
C MET A 365 -70.35 114.82 25.08
N GLU A 366 -69.20 114.34 24.58
CA GLU A 366 -68.89 112.92 24.30
C GLU A 366 -67.60 112.45 25.02
N ILE A 367 -67.52 111.17 25.44
CA ILE A 367 -66.36 110.60 26.17
C ILE A 367 -66.03 109.13 25.79
N ASN A 368 -65.07 108.95 24.85
CA ASN A 368 -63.71 108.39 25.05
C ASN A 368 -63.41 106.99 25.70
N ARG A 369 -62.46 106.23 25.08
CA ARG A 369 -61.66 105.04 25.57
C ARG A 369 -62.40 103.69 25.72
N GLY A 370 -61.78 102.48 25.73
CA GLY A 370 -60.38 101.98 25.61
C GLY A 370 -60.26 100.56 26.25
N THR A 371 -59.19 99.72 26.19
CA THR A 371 -57.91 99.68 25.43
C THR A 371 -57.12 98.35 25.70
N ASN A 372 -56.40 97.79 24.71
CA ASN A 372 -55.27 96.80 24.78
C ASN A 372 -55.48 95.35 25.32
N LEU A 373 -54.83 94.33 24.69
CA LEU A 373 -53.56 93.70 25.18
C LEU A 373 -52.95 92.64 24.21
N LEU A 374 -51.76 92.12 24.55
CA LEU A 374 -50.95 91.13 23.79
C LEU A 374 -51.15 89.67 24.28
N VAL A 375 -50.85 88.67 23.43
CA VAL A 375 -50.18 87.41 23.80
C VAL A 375 -49.16 87.02 22.71
N SER A 376 -48.07 86.36 23.12
CA SER A 376 -46.90 85.94 22.33
C SER A 376 -47.13 84.77 21.35
N THR A 377 -46.23 84.62 20.37
CA THR A 377 -46.04 83.40 19.57
C THR A 377 -44.61 82.88 19.69
N ASN A 378 -44.45 81.65 20.21
CA ASN A 378 -43.26 80.82 20.00
C ASN A 378 -43.71 79.60 19.19
N GLU A 379 -43.02 79.25 18.11
CA GLU A 379 -43.25 78.00 17.37
C GLU A 379 -42.01 77.11 17.42
N GLU A 380 -42.21 75.82 17.69
CA GLU A 380 -41.15 74.82 17.81
C GLU A 380 -40.96 74.08 16.48
N GLY A 381 -39.80 74.30 15.82
CA GLY A 381 -39.47 73.64 14.56
C GLY A 381 -38.91 72.23 14.77
N GLN A 382 -39.74 71.20 14.56
CA GLN A 382 -39.33 69.80 14.72
C GLN A 382 -38.40 69.31 13.60
N ASN A 383 -37.18 68.93 14.00
CA ASN A 383 -36.55 67.63 13.74
C ASN A 383 -36.96 66.87 12.46
N MET A 384 -36.10 66.86 11.43
CA MET A 384 -36.28 66.07 10.20
C MET A 384 -34.98 65.40 9.73
N GLY A 385 -35.05 64.07 9.53
CA GLY A 385 -34.32 63.35 8.48
C GLY A 385 -32.79 63.26 8.55
N ASN A 386 -32.24 62.43 9.44
CA ASN A 386 -30.81 62.07 9.42
C ASN A 386 -30.58 60.56 9.65
N MET A 387 -30.85 59.72 8.64
CA MET A 387 -30.29 58.37 8.55
C MET A 387 -30.29 57.84 7.12
N VAL A 388 -29.10 57.49 6.62
CA VAL A 388 -28.89 56.78 5.34
C VAL A 388 -28.09 55.50 5.61
N PRO A 389 -28.69 54.31 5.48
CA PRO A 389 -27.94 53.06 5.36
C PRO A 389 -27.53 52.88 3.89
N ASN A 390 -26.28 53.19 3.55
CA ASN A 390 -25.79 53.01 2.19
C ASN A 390 -25.51 51.53 1.90
N ILE A 391 -26.36 50.89 1.09
CA ILE A 391 -26.21 49.49 0.70
C ILE A 391 -25.08 49.37 -0.34
N ARG A 392 -23.87 49.00 0.11
CA ARG A 392 -22.84 48.22 -0.63
C ARG A 392 -21.51 48.15 0.15
N GLN A 393 -21.19 46.99 0.71
CA GLN A 393 -19.81 46.45 0.76
C GLN A 393 -19.77 44.97 1.20
N ILE A 394 -20.46 44.10 0.44
CA ILE A 394 -20.10 42.68 0.36
C ILE A 394 -19.97 42.34 -1.12
N TYR A 395 -18.73 42.17 -1.55
CA TYR A 395 -18.35 41.32 -2.68
C TYR A 395 -17.13 40.55 -2.18
N GLU A 396 -17.32 39.28 -1.90
CA GLU A 396 -16.26 38.41 -1.41
C GLU A 396 -15.25 38.18 -2.53
N VAL A 397 -13.96 38.32 -2.21
CA VAL A 397 -12.88 37.90 -3.11
C VAL A 397 -12.77 36.38 -2.98
N ILE A 398 -13.58 35.67 -3.76
CA ILE A 398 -13.38 34.24 -4.00
C ILE A 398 -12.16 34.11 -4.92
N ASN A 399 -10.97 34.07 -4.31
CA ASN A 399 -9.82 33.45 -4.96
C ASN A 399 -10.16 31.97 -5.15
N ILE A 400 -10.37 31.56 -6.40
CA ILE A 400 -10.30 30.14 -6.76
C ILE A 400 -8.81 29.83 -6.88
N GLU A 401 -8.30 28.96 -6.03
CA GLU A 401 -6.91 28.52 -6.08
C GLU A 401 -6.68 27.67 -7.35
N GLU A 402 -5.53 27.86 -8.00
CA GLU A 402 -5.13 27.05 -9.15
C GLU A 402 -4.78 25.63 -8.66
N ILE A 403 -5.58 24.65 -9.06
CA ILE A 403 -5.21 23.24 -8.96
C ILE A 403 -4.37 22.92 -10.21
N GLU A 404 -3.05 22.98 -10.06
CA GLU A 404 -2.14 22.39 -11.05
C GLU A 404 -2.26 20.85 -10.97
N GLU A 405 -2.83 20.22 -12.01
CA GLU A 405 -2.90 18.75 -12.10
C GLU A 405 -1.53 18.16 -12.44
N ASP A 406 -0.89 17.57 -11.43
CA ASP A 406 0.38 16.86 -11.51
C ASP A 406 0.31 15.70 -12.54
N ASN A 407 0.91 15.90 -13.72
CA ASN A 407 0.86 14.96 -14.85
C ASN A 407 2.28 14.52 -15.25
N SER A 408 2.83 13.54 -14.54
CA SER A 408 3.89 12.68 -15.11
C SER A 408 3.83 11.25 -14.58
N THR A 409 3.73 10.31 -15.53
CA THR A 409 3.78 8.84 -15.36
C THR A 409 5.20 8.31 -15.48
#